data_AF-A0AAD9DT90-F1
#
_entry.id   AF-A0AAD9DT90-F1
#
_cell.length_a   1.000
_cell.length_b   1.000
_cell.length_c   1.000
_cell.angle_alpha   90.00
_cell.angle_beta   90.00
_cell.angle_gamma   90.00
#
_symmetry.space_group_name_H-M   'P 1'
#
loop_
_entity.id
_entity.type
_entity.pdbx_description
1 polymer ?
#
loop_
_entity_poly.entity_id
_entity_poly.type
_entity_poly.pdbx_seq_one_letter_code
_entity_poly.pdbx_strand_id
1 'polypeptide(L)'
;MDKTAVVKVGAVASASMCVLFGGLVVAQYFLTKKKRAGKKTKIIEMMPEFEKSTVHIRYPERVEQIICGMIKGGASKLQVITDFDMTLSKFAVNGKCCPTCHNIIDNCSLVTEECRKKLFQLKETYYPIEIDPHLTMEEKYPFMVEWYFKSHSLLVEQRLQREKLPEVVRESDVCLREGYEHFFDRLHQHAVPMFIFSAGLGDVLEEIIRQAGVYHPNVKVISNFMDFDENGVLKGFKGELIHVYNKHDGALRNTDYFKQLKDNSNILLLGDSLGDLTMADGVPNVENVLKIGFLNDKVPGGGAFREVHGFLRHCSGEGRNTRSAQLHSPEDLITDCGAAVLQRAPWDTGSQRPRSWIAIDLVMGSPETSPDHQRPCYWITSHWVSTCSVDSLSLSLTHTHTHTHTPLPMIF
;
A
#
# COMPACT_ATOMS: atom_id res chain seq x y z
N MET A 1 80.81 -20.58 -21.99
CA MET A 1 79.58 -19.87 -21.56
C MET A 1 78.80 -20.81 -20.66
N ASP A 2 78.62 -20.41 -19.41
CA ASP A 2 78.23 -21.28 -18.30
C ASP A 2 76.69 -21.53 -18.31
N LYS A 3 76.27 -22.77 -18.56
CA LYS A 3 74.86 -23.15 -18.77
C LYS A 3 74.02 -23.12 -17.49
N THR A 4 74.66 -22.99 -16.33
CA THR A 4 74.04 -22.95 -14.99
C THR A 4 73.53 -21.55 -14.60
N ALA A 5 74.05 -20.48 -15.21
CA ALA A 5 73.61 -19.12 -14.93
C ALA A 5 72.22 -18.81 -15.55
N VAL A 6 71.92 -19.38 -16.72
CA VAL A 6 70.67 -19.12 -17.45
C VAL A 6 69.45 -19.79 -16.79
N VAL A 7 69.64 -20.92 -16.11
CA VAL A 7 68.56 -21.65 -15.42
C VAL A 7 68.12 -20.95 -14.13
N LYS A 8 69.04 -20.32 -13.40
CA LYS A 8 68.71 -19.58 -12.16
C LYS A 8 67.98 -18.27 -12.43
N VAL A 9 68.30 -17.55 -13.51
CA VAL A 9 67.64 -16.27 -13.83
C VAL A 9 66.22 -16.50 -14.38
N GLY A 10 65.98 -17.58 -15.13
CA GLY A 10 64.64 -17.93 -15.63
C GLY A 10 63.67 -18.40 -14.53
N ALA A 11 64.16 -19.14 -13.53
CA ALA A 11 63.33 -19.61 -12.42
C ALA A 11 62.96 -18.51 -11.41
N VAL A 12 63.86 -17.54 -11.18
CA VAL A 12 63.60 -16.41 -10.28
C VAL A 12 62.64 -15.40 -10.92
N ALA A 13 62.72 -15.20 -12.24
CA ALA A 13 61.78 -14.35 -12.97
C ALA A 13 60.37 -14.95 -13.04
N SER A 14 60.23 -16.26 -13.23
CA SER A 14 58.93 -16.94 -13.30
C SER A 14 58.24 -17.02 -11.92
N ALA A 15 58.99 -17.32 -10.86
CA ALA A 15 58.45 -17.34 -9.50
C ALA A 15 57.99 -15.94 -9.04
N SER A 16 58.76 -14.90 -9.35
CA SER A 16 58.41 -13.51 -8.99
C SER A 16 57.15 -13.04 -9.75
N MET A 17 57.00 -13.43 -11.02
CA MET A 17 55.81 -13.09 -11.81
C MET A 17 54.57 -13.85 -11.30
N CYS A 18 54.69 -15.13 -10.94
CA CYS A 18 53.59 -15.91 -10.36
C CYS A 18 53.13 -15.37 -8.98
N VAL A 19 54.06 -14.90 -8.15
CA VAL A 19 53.72 -14.29 -6.84
C VAL A 19 53.01 -12.94 -7.03
N LEU A 20 53.44 -12.12 -8.00
CA LEU A 20 52.78 -10.85 -8.32
C LEU A 20 51.37 -11.04 -8.89
N PHE A 21 51.19 -11.96 -9.84
CA PHE A 21 49.87 -12.28 -10.40
C PHE A 21 48.97 -12.96 -9.37
N GLY A 22 49.49 -13.89 -8.57
CA GLY A 22 48.75 -14.51 -7.48
C GLY A 22 48.31 -13.49 -6.42
N GLY A 23 49.19 -12.56 -6.04
CA GLY A 23 48.89 -11.47 -5.11
C GLY A 23 47.83 -10.50 -5.64
N LEU A 24 47.89 -10.14 -6.93
CA LEU A 24 46.89 -9.28 -7.59
C LEU A 24 45.52 -9.95 -7.69
N VAL A 25 45.48 -11.24 -8.05
CA VAL A 25 44.24 -12.02 -8.12
C VAL A 25 43.62 -12.19 -6.72
N VAL A 26 44.45 -12.46 -5.71
CA VAL A 26 44.00 -12.57 -4.32
C VAL A 26 43.53 -11.21 -3.80
N ALA A 27 44.23 -10.12 -4.09
CA ALA A 27 43.80 -8.77 -3.73
C ALA A 27 42.50 -8.36 -4.44
N GLN A 28 42.34 -8.64 -5.74
CA GLN A 28 41.07 -8.46 -6.45
C GLN A 28 39.97 -9.34 -5.88
N TYR A 29 40.26 -10.58 -5.50
CA TYR A 29 39.32 -11.48 -4.85
C TYR A 29 38.88 -10.93 -3.48
N PHE A 30 39.80 -10.45 -2.65
CA PHE A 30 39.44 -9.84 -1.37
C PHE A 30 38.73 -8.49 -1.54
N LEU A 31 39.11 -7.66 -2.52
CA LEU A 31 38.42 -6.40 -2.82
C LEU A 31 37.00 -6.64 -3.39
N THR A 32 36.82 -7.64 -4.24
CA THR A 32 35.50 -8.04 -4.75
C THR A 32 34.66 -8.72 -3.68
N LYS A 33 35.25 -9.54 -2.81
CA LYS A 33 34.58 -10.14 -1.66
C LYS A 33 34.22 -9.09 -0.60
N LYS A 34 35.03 -8.05 -0.40
CA LYS A 34 34.74 -6.90 0.48
C LYS A 34 33.68 -5.97 -0.13
N LYS A 35 33.69 -5.77 -1.46
CA LYS A 35 32.59 -5.12 -2.21
C LYS A 35 31.29 -5.91 -2.16
N ARG A 36 31.34 -7.26 -2.25
CA ARG A 36 30.17 -8.14 -2.14
C ARG A 36 29.66 -8.27 -0.70
N ALA A 37 30.55 -8.35 0.28
CA ALA A 37 30.19 -8.39 1.70
C ALA A 37 29.64 -7.04 2.22
N GLY A 38 29.95 -5.93 1.52
CA GLY A 38 29.39 -4.61 1.80
C GLY A 38 28.07 -4.30 1.07
N LYS A 39 27.68 -5.10 0.08
CA LYS A 39 26.35 -5.01 -0.54
C LYS A 39 25.39 -5.82 0.32
N LYS A 40 24.86 -5.21 1.39
CA LYS A 40 23.60 -5.69 1.97
C LYS A 40 22.61 -5.71 0.80
N THR A 41 22.15 -6.89 0.41
CA THR A 41 21.07 -7.02 -0.56
C THR A 41 19.89 -6.26 0.00
N LYS A 42 19.50 -5.16 -0.67
CA LYS A 42 18.43 -4.32 -0.18
C LYS A 42 17.11 -5.06 -0.38
N ILE A 43 16.26 -5.14 0.64
CA ILE A 43 14.94 -5.81 0.55
C ILE A 43 14.16 -5.28 -0.66
N ILE A 44 14.21 -3.97 -0.87
CA ILE A 44 13.54 -3.27 -1.97
C ILE A 44 14.05 -3.77 -3.34
N GLU A 45 15.37 -3.97 -3.51
CA GLU A 45 15.96 -4.47 -4.78
C GLU A 45 15.63 -5.96 -5.05
N MET A 46 15.19 -6.70 -4.04
CA MET A 46 14.86 -8.12 -4.14
C MET A 46 13.37 -8.40 -4.32
N MET A 47 12.51 -7.40 -4.13
CA MET A 47 11.06 -7.53 -4.18
C MET A 47 10.53 -6.95 -5.51
N PRO A 48 10.05 -7.77 -6.45
CA PRO A 48 9.62 -7.32 -7.78
C PRO A 48 8.47 -6.30 -7.72
N GLU A 49 7.70 -6.27 -6.63
CA GLU A 49 6.64 -5.31 -6.38
C GLU A 49 7.17 -3.88 -6.31
N PHE A 50 8.38 -3.67 -5.78
CA PHE A 50 9.01 -2.36 -5.63
C PHE A 50 9.69 -1.86 -6.92
N GLU A 51 9.96 -2.75 -7.88
CA GLU A 51 10.57 -2.42 -9.18
C GLU A 51 9.54 -1.94 -10.22
N LYS A 52 8.25 -1.91 -9.86
CA LYS A 52 7.21 -1.42 -10.75
C LYS A 52 7.38 0.07 -11.01
N SER A 53 7.17 0.50 -12.25
CA SER A 53 7.22 1.92 -12.64
C SER A 53 6.20 2.82 -11.91
N THR A 54 5.20 2.20 -11.29
CA THR A 54 4.18 2.84 -10.46
C THR A 54 4.67 3.14 -9.05
N VAL A 55 5.81 2.62 -8.61
CA VAL A 55 6.33 2.79 -7.24
C VAL A 55 7.38 3.90 -7.24
N HIS A 56 7.14 4.93 -6.45
CA HIS A 56 8.06 6.05 -6.26
C HIS A 56 8.43 6.16 -4.79
N ILE A 57 9.73 6.02 -4.49
CA ILE A 57 10.25 6.10 -3.12
C ILE A 57 11.34 7.16 -3.09
N ARG A 58 11.17 8.15 -2.22
CA ARG A 58 12.16 9.23 -2.06
C ARG A 58 13.43 8.76 -1.34
N TYR A 59 13.25 7.96 -0.29
CA TYR A 59 14.32 7.53 0.61
C TYR A 59 14.28 6.00 0.77
N PRO A 60 14.80 5.22 -0.21
CA PRO A 60 14.67 3.76 -0.21
C PRO A 60 15.34 3.11 0.99
N GLU A 61 16.51 3.58 1.42
CA GLU A 61 17.20 3.04 2.61
C GLU A 61 16.35 3.20 3.88
N ARG A 62 15.61 4.30 3.98
CA ARG A 62 14.73 4.55 5.12
C ARG A 62 13.49 3.65 5.10
N VAL A 63 12.86 3.53 3.94
CA VAL A 63 11.72 2.62 3.76
C VAL A 63 12.14 1.18 4.09
N GLU A 64 13.33 0.76 3.66
CA GLU A 64 13.89 -0.53 4.01
C GLU A 64 14.10 -0.72 5.51
N GLN A 65 14.63 0.28 6.22
CA GLN A 65 14.78 0.23 7.68
C GLN A 65 13.44 0.06 8.38
N ILE A 66 12.41 0.78 7.94
CA ILE A 66 11.05 0.69 8.49
C ILE A 66 10.46 -0.69 8.23
N ILE A 67 10.55 -1.20 7.00
CA ILE A 67 10.10 -2.56 6.65
C ILE A 67 10.82 -3.60 7.51
N CYS A 68 12.14 -3.45 7.72
CA CYS A 68 12.89 -4.33 8.63
C CYS A 68 12.39 -4.25 10.07
N GLY A 69 12.05 -3.05 10.57
CA GLY A 69 11.46 -2.85 11.89
C GLY A 69 10.10 -3.54 12.02
N MET A 70 9.25 -3.40 11.00
CA MET A 70 7.94 -4.05 10.93
C MET A 70 8.07 -5.59 10.88
N ILE A 71 8.98 -6.14 10.07
CA ILE A 71 9.29 -7.58 10.01
C ILE A 71 9.72 -8.10 11.39
N LYS A 72 10.63 -7.39 12.06
CA LYS A 72 11.11 -7.79 13.39
C LYS A 72 10.01 -7.77 14.45
N GLY A 73 9.08 -6.82 14.36
CA GLY A 73 7.95 -6.75 15.28
C GLY A 73 6.86 -7.79 15.03
N GLY A 74 6.75 -8.28 13.79
CA GLY A 74 5.74 -9.25 13.39
C GLY A 74 4.30 -8.73 13.51
N ALA A 75 3.33 -9.63 13.32
CA ALA A 75 1.90 -9.27 13.35
C ALA A 75 1.44 -8.73 14.70
N SER A 76 2.00 -9.21 15.82
CA SER A 76 1.62 -8.78 17.17
C SER A 76 1.87 -7.30 17.43
N LYS A 77 2.79 -6.68 16.69
CA LYS A 77 3.06 -5.24 16.77
C LYS A 77 2.42 -4.43 15.63
N LEU A 78 1.81 -5.08 14.64
CA LEU A 78 1.30 -4.40 13.46
C LEU A 78 -0.14 -3.90 13.70
N GLN A 79 -0.46 -2.71 13.20
CA GLN A 79 -1.82 -2.26 12.94
C GLN A 79 -1.89 -1.53 11.58
N VAL A 80 -3.06 -1.57 10.96
CA VAL A 80 -3.34 -0.89 9.69
C VAL A 80 -4.28 0.27 9.93
N ILE A 81 -3.93 1.44 9.42
CA ILE A 81 -4.78 2.63 9.41
C ILE A 81 -4.93 3.07 7.96
N THR A 82 -6.16 3.11 7.44
CA THR A 82 -6.37 3.29 6.00
C THR A 82 -7.56 4.19 5.72
N ASP A 83 -7.47 5.04 4.71
CA ASP A 83 -8.65 5.58 4.06
C ASP A 83 -9.39 4.48 3.27
N PHE A 84 -10.59 4.78 2.76
CA PHE A 84 -11.38 3.87 1.95
C PHE A 84 -11.52 4.32 0.49
N ASP A 85 -12.09 5.50 0.25
CA ASP A 85 -12.47 5.93 -1.09
C ASP A 85 -11.21 6.26 -1.88
N MET A 86 -11.03 5.67 -3.05
CA MET A 86 -9.82 5.85 -3.87
C MET A 86 -8.52 5.37 -3.20
N THR A 87 -8.59 4.79 -2.00
CA THR A 87 -7.47 4.11 -1.32
C THR A 87 -7.67 2.60 -1.33
N LEU A 88 -8.73 2.08 -0.72
CA LEU A 88 -9.11 0.66 -0.81
C LEU A 88 -9.99 0.40 -2.04
N SER A 89 -10.86 1.36 -2.38
CA SER A 89 -11.58 1.37 -3.65
C SER A 89 -10.71 1.88 -4.80
N LYS A 90 -11.01 1.43 -6.02
CA LYS A 90 -10.33 1.88 -7.23
C LYS A 90 -10.75 3.30 -7.55
N PHE A 91 -9.83 4.07 -8.13
CA PHE A 91 -10.14 5.35 -8.74
C PHE A 91 -10.86 5.24 -10.08
N ALA A 92 -10.43 4.29 -10.93
CA ALA A 92 -11.02 4.10 -12.25
C ALA A 92 -10.87 2.66 -12.74
N VAL A 93 -11.80 2.21 -13.56
CA VAL A 93 -11.77 0.94 -14.29
C VAL A 93 -12.02 1.23 -15.77
N ASN A 94 -11.13 0.75 -16.64
CA ASN A 94 -11.21 0.93 -18.09
C ASN A 94 -11.40 2.40 -18.53
N GLY A 95 -10.81 3.34 -17.78
CA GLY A 95 -10.88 4.77 -18.05
C GLY A 95 -12.14 5.47 -17.54
N LYS A 96 -13.12 4.75 -16.99
CA LYS A 96 -14.27 5.32 -16.27
C LYS A 96 -13.93 5.45 -14.79
N CYS A 97 -14.17 6.61 -14.19
CA CYS A 97 -14.00 6.80 -12.75
C CYS A 97 -14.98 5.90 -11.98
N CYS A 98 -14.47 5.24 -10.96
CA CYS A 98 -15.28 4.50 -10.01
C CYS A 98 -15.92 5.47 -9.01
N PRO A 99 -17.11 5.14 -8.48
CA PRO A 99 -17.79 6.01 -7.52
C PRO A 99 -17.11 5.95 -6.14
N THR A 100 -17.06 7.10 -5.45
CA THR A 100 -16.89 7.17 -4.00
C THR A 100 -18.14 6.66 -3.29
N CYS A 101 -18.10 6.48 -1.97
CA CYS A 101 -19.28 6.16 -1.16
C CYS A 101 -20.42 7.17 -1.37
N HIS A 102 -20.12 8.47 -1.43
CA HIS A 102 -21.11 9.49 -1.77
C HIS A 102 -21.65 9.32 -3.18
N ASN A 103 -20.78 9.10 -4.18
CA ASN A 103 -21.22 8.97 -5.57
C ASN A 103 -22.06 7.72 -5.83
N ILE A 104 -21.97 6.68 -5.00
CA ILE A 104 -22.90 5.55 -5.03
C ILE A 104 -24.33 6.04 -4.73
N ILE A 105 -24.50 6.88 -3.72
CA ILE A 105 -25.81 7.46 -3.37
C ILE A 105 -26.23 8.51 -4.39
N ASP A 106 -25.35 9.45 -4.75
CA ASP A 106 -25.68 10.53 -5.70
C ASP A 106 -26.22 9.98 -7.03
N ASN A 107 -25.69 8.83 -7.46
CA ASN A 107 -26.04 8.23 -8.74
C ASN A 107 -27.16 7.19 -8.69
N CYS A 108 -27.63 6.79 -7.50
CA CYS A 108 -28.64 5.76 -7.38
C CYS A 108 -30.05 6.23 -7.77
N SER A 109 -30.97 5.27 -7.92
CA SER A 109 -32.37 5.51 -8.28
C SER A 109 -33.18 6.24 -7.21
N LEU A 110 -32.70 6.27 -5.96
CA LEU A 110 -33.36 6.96 -4.84
C LEU A 110 -33.16 8.48 -4.87
N VAL A 111 -32.18 8.97 -5.62
CA VAL A 111 -31.87 10.40 -5.74
C VAL A 111 -32.47 10.94 -7.02
N THR A 112 -33.35 11.94 -6.88
CA THR A 112 -34.00 12.61 -8.01
C THR A 112 -33.00 13.28 -8.95
N GLU A 113 -33.35 13.42 -10.23
CA GLU A 113 -32.50 14.11 -11.20
C GLU A 113 -32.22 15.57 -10.80
N GLU A 114 -33.19 16.25 -10.18
CA GLU A 114 -33.02 17.62 -9.67
C GLU A 114 -31.97 17.67 -8.55
N CYS A 115 -32.05 16.75 -7.58
CA CYS A 115 -31.07 16.67 -6.50
C CYS A 115 -29.68 16.33 -7.04
N ARG A 116 -29.59 15.39 -7.99
CA ARG A 116 -28.32 15.05 -8.66
C ARG A 116 -27.67 16.26 -9.33
N LYS A 117 -28.46 17.13 -9.98
CA LYS A 117 -27.95 18.39 -10.56
C LYS A 117 -27.40 19.33 -9.48
N LYS A 118 -28.08 19.46 -8.33
CA LYS A 118 -27.61 20.27 -7.20
C LYS A 118 -26.30 19.72 -6.61
N LEU A 119 -26.23 18.40 -6.40
CA LEU A 119 -25.02 17.73 -5.92
C LEU A 119 -23.84 17.91 -6.89
N PHE A 120 -24.10 17.79 -8.19
CA PHE A 120 -23.10 18.06 -9.22
C PHE A 120 -22.61 19.52 -9.19
N GLN A 121 -23.52 20.50 -9.05
CA GLN A 121 -23.15 21.91 -8.92
C GLN A 121 -22.32 22.20 -7.67
N LEU A 122 -22.62 21.54 -6.54
CA LEU A 122 -21.77 21.62 -5.35
C LEU A 122 -20.37 21.09 -5.67
N LYS A 123 -20.25 19.93 -6.30
CA LYS A 123 -18.95 19.37 -6.68
C LYS A 123 -18.16 20.32 -7.59
N GLU A 124 -18.78 20.88 -8.63
CA GLU A 124 -18.13 21.85 -9.53
C GLU A 124 -17.63 23.10 -8.79
N THR A 125 -18.29 23.48 -7.70
CA THR A 125 -17.89 24.64 -6.88
C THR A 125 -16.75 24.31 -5.93
N TYR A 126 -16.85 23.19 -5.20
CA TYR A 126 -15.96 22.90 -4.07
C TYR A 126 -14.77 22.00 -4.41
N TYR A 127 -14.88 21.11 -5.40
CA TYR A 127 -13.77 20.24 -5.79
C TYR A 127 -12.54 21.01 -6.29
N PRO A 128 -12.67 22.08 -7.10
CA PRO A 128 -11.51 22.91 -7.47
C PRO A 128 -10.79 23.52 -6.27
N ILE A 129 -11.53 23.86 -5.20
CA ILE A 129 -10.98 24.41 -3.94
C ILE A 129 -10.25 23.31 -3.17
N GLU A 130 -10.83 22.11 -3.09
CA GLU A 130 -10.20 20.94 -2.46
C GLU A 130 -8.83 20.65 -3.08
N ILE A 131 -8.74 20.62 -4.41
CA ILE A 131 -7.49 20.27 -5.10
C ILE A 131 -6.54 21.45 -5.35
N ASP A 132 -6.91 22.67 -4.95
CA ASP A 132 -6.11 23.88 -5.26
C ASP A 132 -4.73 23.82 -4.58
N PRO A 133 -3.61 23.75 -5.32
CA PRO A 133 -2.28 23.70 -4.72
C PRO A 133 -1.82 25.02 -4.10
N HIS A 134 -2.56 26.12 -4.32
CA HIS A 134 -2.24 27.45 -3.82
C HIS A 134 -2.92 27.80 -2.50
N LEU A 135 -3.93 27.03 -2.09
CA LEU A 135 -4.62 27.20 -0.81
C LEU A 135 -4.03 26.25 0.25
N THR A 136 -3.89 26.74 1.48
CA THR A 136 -3.49 25.88 2.60
C THR A 136 -4.64 25.00 3.08
N MET A 137 -4.35 23.99 3.89
CA MET A 137 -5.39 23.13 4.49
C MET A 137 -6.35 23.95 5.36
N GLU A 138 -5.85 24.92 6.10
CA GLU A 138 -6.62 25.81 6.96
C GLU A 138 -7.58 26.70 6.15
N GLU A 139 -7.12 27.21 4.99
CA GLU A 139 -7.96 28.01 4.08
C GLU A 139 -9.07 27.17 3.43
N LYS A 140 -8.78 25.90 3.11
CA LYS A 140 -9.76 24.98 2.51
C LYS A 140 -10.77 24.43 3.52
N TYR A 141 -10.40 24.35 4.80
CA TYR A 141 -11.21 23.74 5.86
C TYR A 141 -12.68 24.22 5.88
N PRO A 142 -12.99 25.53 5.97
CA PRO A 142 -14.38 26.00 6.04
C PRO A 142 -15.20 25.63 4.79
N PHE A 143 -14.57 25.59 3.61
CA PHE A 143 -15.23 25.20 2.37
C PHE A 143 -15.58 23.71 2.35
N MET A 144 -14.73 22.85 2.91
CA MET A 144 -15.03 21.43 3.03
C MET A 144 -16.18 21.18 4.02
N VAL A 145 -16.20 21.89 5.14
CA VAL A 145 -17.34 21.83 6.07
C VAL A 145 -18.64 22.23 5.36
N GLU A 146 -18.63 23.35 4.64
CA GLU A 146 -19.81 23.84 3.92
C GLU A 146 -20.27 22.86 2.84
N TRP A 147 -19.34 22.31 2.05
CA TRP A 147 -19.66 21.36 0.99
C TRP A 147 -20.33 20.11 1.53
N TYR A 148 -19.73 19.47 2.53
CA TYR A 148 -20.27 18.24 3.11
C TYR A 148 -21.62 18.51 3.78
N PHE A 149 -21.76 19.62 4.51
CA PHE A 149 -23.04 19.99 5.12
C PHE A 149 -24.15 20.18 4.08
N LYS A 150 -23.88 20.90 2.98
CA LYS A 150 -24.85 21.08 1.89
C LYS A 150 -25.19 19.76 1.19
N SER A 151 -24.18 18.94 0.90
CA SER A 151 -24.36 17.64 0.26
C SER A 151 -25.22 16.71 1.13
N HIS A 152 -24.87 16.56 2.40
CA HIS A 152 -25.62 15.75 3.37
C HIS A 152 -27.05 16.23 3.57
N SER A 153 -27.28 17.55 3.60
CA SER A 153 -28.63 18.13 3.71
C SER A 153 -29.50 17.74 2.51
N LEU A 154 -28.95 17.82 1.29
CA LEU A 154 -29.65 17.39 0.08
C LEU A 154 -30.00 15.90 0.10
N LEU A 155 -29.12 15.04 0.65
CA LEU A 155 -29.39 13.61 0.80
C LEU A 155 -30.52 13.34 1.80
N VAL A 156 -30.56 14.07 2.92
CA VAL A 156 -31.65 13.98 3.90
C VAL A 156 -32.99 14.35 3.26
N GLU A 157 -33.03 15.38 2.42
CA GLU A 157 -34.23 15.78 1.68
C GLU A 157 -34.77 14.69 0.74
N GLN A 158 -33.91 13.77 0.27
CA GLN A 158 -34.34 12.63 -0.56
C GLN A 158 -35.03 11.52 0.24
N ARG A 159 -35.05 11.60 1.58
CA ARG A 159 -35.70 10.60 2.46
C ARG A 159 -35.26 9.17 2.17
N LEU A 160 -33.95 8.97 2.05
CA LEU A 160 -33.35 7.68 1.73
C LEU A 160 -33.74 6.61 2.77
N GLN A 161 -34.18 5.44 2.31
CA GLN A 161 -34.55 4.33 3.18
C GLN A 161 -33.35 3.43 3.45
N ARG A 162 -33.10 3.12 4.72
CA ARG A 162 -32.00 2.25 5.15
C ARG A 162 -32.03 0.88 4.47
N GLU A 163 -33.20 0.26 4.36
CA GLU A 163 -33.33 -1.08 3.76
C GLU A 163 -32.95 -1.12 2.27
N LYS A 164 -32.87 0.03 1.60
CA LYS A 164 -32.50 0.12 0.19
C LYS A 164 -31.00 0.26 -0.05
N LEU A 165 -30.21 0.56 0.98
CA LEU A 165 -28.75 0.71 0.83
C LEU A 165 -28.05 -0.54 0.27
N PRO A 166 -28.39 -1.78 0.70
CA PRO A 166 -27.80 -2.99 0.11
C PRO A 166 -28.05 -3.12 -1.40
N GLU A 167 -29.26 -2.77 -1.85
CA GLU A 167 -29.62 -2.78 -3.27
C GLU A 167 -28.85 -1.73 -4.04
N VAL A 168 -28.78 -0.50 -3.52
CA VAL A 168 -28.02 0.61 -4.10
C VAL A 168 -26.53 0.28 -4.26
N VAL A 169 -25.91 -0.33 -3.25
CA VAL A 169 -24.49 -0.73 -3.33
C VAL A 169 -24.29 -1.82 -4.36
N ARG A 170 -25.15 -2.83 -4.38
CA ARG A 170 -25.05 -3.97 -5.31
C ARG A 170 -25.19 -3.55 -6.78
N GLU A 171 -25.99 -2.53 -7.05
CA GLU A 171 -26.22 -2.00 -8.41
C GLU A 171 -25.17 -0.96 -8.85
N SER A 172 -24.29 -0.54 -7.94
CA SER A 172 -23.28 0.47 -8.24
C SER A 172 -22.06 -0.10 -8.98
N ASP A 173 -21.30 0.80 -9.61
CA ASP A 173 -20.03 0.46 -10.29
C ASP A 173 -18.82 0.44 -9.32
N VAL A 174 -19.05 0.33 -8.00
CA VAL A 174 -17.97 0.33 -7.02
C VAL A 174 -17.05 -0.87 -7.25
N CYS A 175 -15.74 -0.64 -7.13
CA CYS A 175 -14.74 -1.69 -7.31
C CYS A 175 -13.66 -1.54 -6.25
N LEU A 176 -13.40 -2.60 -5.47
CA LEU A 176 -12.23 -2.66 -4.61
C LEU A 176 -10.97 -2.91 -5.45
N ARG A 177 -9.82 -2.43 -4.98
CA ARG A 177 -8.53 -2.62 -5.65
C ARG A 177 -8.15 -4.11 -5.74
N GLU A 178 -7.51 -4.50 -6.83
CA GLU A 178 -7.26 -5.92 -7.21
C GLU A 178 -6.45 -6.68 -6.16
N GLY A 179 -6.98 -7.63 -5.39
CA GLY A 179 -6.21 -8.30 -4.32
C GLY A 179 -6.58 -7.84 -2.92
N TYR A 180 -7.66 -7.06 -2.80
CA TYR A 180 -8.29 -6.72 -1.54
C TYR A 180 -8.60 -7.99 -0.70
N GLU A 181 -9.12 -9.07 -1.30
CA GLU A 181 -9.44 -10.31 -0.58
C GLU A 181 -8.24 -10.81 0.22
N HIS A 182 -7.10 -10.98 -0.45
CA HIS A 182 -5.87 -11.41 0.21
C HIS A 182 -5.41 -10.43 1.30
N PHE A 183 -5.52 -9.11 1.07
CA PHE A 183 -5.14 -8.10 2.05
C PHE A 183 -5.99 -8.20 3.32
N PHE A 184 -7.32 -8.22 3.19
CA PHE A 184 -8.23 -8.31 4.33
C PHE A 184 -8.09 -9.67 5.05
N ASP A 185 -8.04 -10.77 4.30
CA ASP A 185 -7.99 -12.12 4.87
C ASP A 185 -6.69 -12.39 5.61
N ARG A 186 -5.55 -11.92 5.10
CA ARG A 186 -4.25 -12.10 5.79
C ARG A 186 -4.18 -11.31 7.08
N LEU A 187 -4.70 -10.08 7.09
CA LEU A 187 -4.80 -9.29 8.31
C LEU A 187 -5.71 -9.97 9.33
N HIS A 188 -6.85 -10.50 8.87
CA HIS A 188 -7.76 -11.24 9.74
C HIS A 188 -7.13 -12.50 10.33
N GLN A 189 -6.50 -13.33 9.48
CA GLN A 189 -5.80 -14.57 9.88
C GLN A 189 -4.75 -14.34 10.97
N HIS A 190 -4.08 -13.20 10.93
CA HIS A 190 -3.05 -12.82 11.90
C HIS A 190 -3.56 -11.89 13.02
N ALA A 191 -4.88 -11.68 13.10
CA ALA A 191 -5.54 -10.80 14.07
C ALA A 191 -4.95 -9.38 14.09
N VAL A 192 -4.50 -8.88 12.94
CA VAL A 192 -3.97 -7.52 12.80
C VAL A 192 -5.13 -6.54 12.82
N PRO A 193 -5.18 -5.57 13.76
CA PRO A 193 -6.21 -4.57 13.79
C PRO A 193 -6.18 -3.70 12.53
N MET A 194 -7.35 -3.51 11.91
CA MET A 194 -7.53 -2.62 10.77
C MET A 194 -8.51 -1.53 11.15
N PHE A 195 -8.07 -0.27 11.05
CA PHE A 195 -8.86 0.91 11.28
C PHE A 195 -9.09 1.64 9.96
N ILE A 196 -10.29 1.50 9.41
CA ILE A 196 -10.72 2.22 8.21
C ILE A 196 -11.29 3.56 8.63
N PHE A 197 -10.65 4.65 8.23
CA PHE A 197 -11.00 6.01 8.61
C PHE A 197 -11.31 6.85 7.39
N SER A 198 -12.61 6.96 7.08
CA SER A 198 -13.09 7.51 5.82
C SER A 198 -13.92 8.78 6.03
N ALA A 199 -13.70 9.78 5.18
CA ALA A 199 -14.59 10.93 5.05
C ALA A 199 -15.87 10.62 4.24
N GLY A 200 -16.04 9.40 3.74
CA GLY A 200 -17.20 8.97 2.96
C GLY A 200 -18.47 8.76 3.80
N LEU A 201 -19.33 7.85 3.34
CA LEU A 201 -20.57 7.44 4.01
C LEU A 201 -20.37 6.06 4.66
N GLY A 202 -20.43 6.01 6.00
CA GLY A 202 -20.09 4.80 6.78
C GLY A 202 -20.96 3.59 6.46
N ASP A 203 -22.27 3.76 6.38
CA ASP A 203 -23.21 2.66 6.09
C ASP A 203 -23.00 2.08 4.69
N VAL A 204 -22.63 2.92 3.72
CA VAL A 204 -22.32 2.51 2.34
C VAL A 204 -20.99 1.75 2.30
N LEU A 205 -19.96 2.29 2.97
CA LEU A 205 -18.66 1.64 3.11
C LEU A 205 -18.80 0.24 3.71
N GLU A 206 -19.47 0.14 4.86
CA GLU A 206 -19.68 -1.16 5.53
C GLU A 206 -20.41 -2.14 4.63
N GLU A 207 -21.42 -1.68 3.89
CA GLU A 207 -22.16 -2.53 2.96
C GLU A 207 -21.29 -3.01 1.79
N ILE A 208 -20.40 -2.17 1.25
CA ILE A 208 -19.43 -2.58 0.21
C ILE A 208 -18.55 -3.73 0.71
N ILE A 209 -17.89 -3.55 1.86
CA ILE A 209 -16.97 -4.58 2.39
C ILE A 209 -17.71 -5.83 2.90
N ARG A 210 -18.98 -5.69 3.32
CA ARG A 210 -19.86 -6.79 3.69
C ARG A 210 -20.25 -7.63 2.48
N GLN A 211 -20.70 -7.00 1.39
CA GLN A 211 -21.04 -7.70 0.15
C GLN A 211 -19.81 -8.33 -0.50
N ALA A 212 -18.63 -7.71 -0.35
CA ALA A 212 -17.36 -8.27 -0.79
C ALA A 212 -16.82 -9.41 0.11
N GLY A 213 -17.50 -9.74 1.22
CA GLY A 213 -17.12 -10.85 2.10
C GLY A 213 -15.87 -10.61 2.96
N VAL A 214 -15.43 -9.35 3.10
CA VAL A 214 -14.17 -8.99 3.77
C VAL A 214 -14.36 -8.14 5.03
N TYR A 215 -15.61 -7.95 5.48
CA TYR A 215 -15.90 -7.23 6.71
C TYR A 215 -15.67 -8.11 7.95
N HIS A 216 -14.40 -8.38 8.24
CA HIS A 216 -13.97 -9.25 9.32
C HIS A 216 -14.00 -8.57 10.71
N PRO A 217 -14.05 -9.33 11.82
CA PRO A 217 -14.09 -8.77 13.18
C PRO A 217 -12.90 -7.87 13.57
N ASN A 218 -11.75 -7.98 12.90
CA ASN A 218 -10.59 -7.12 13.15
C ASN A 218 -10.69 -5.75 12.45
N VAL A 219 -11.75 -5.52 11.68
CA VAL A 219 -11.98 -4.26 10.94
C VAL A 219 -12.87 -3.33 11.75
N LYS A 220 -12.34 -2.17 12.11
CA LYS A 220 -13.09 -1.06 12.72
C LYS A 220 -13.27 0.04 11.68
N VAL A 221 -14.52 0.46 11.46
CA VAL A 221 -14.87 1.56 10.56
C VAL A 221 -15.20 2.81 11.38
N ILE A 222 -14.60 3.94 11.02
CA ILE A 222 -14.94 5.29 11.49
C ILE A 222 -15.20 6.15 10.26
N SER A 223 -16.41 6.67 10.14
CA SER A 223 -16.85 7.48 9.01
C SER A 223 -18.12 8.27 9.34
N ASN A 224 -18.69 8.99 8.37
CA ASN A 224 -19.97 9.68 8.54
C ASN A 224 -21.11 8.67 8.44
N PHE A 225 -21.57 8.17 9.58
CA PHE A 225 -22.70 7.25 9.64
C PHE A 225 -24.03 7.99 9.56
N MET A 226 -24.94 7.47 8.76
CA MET A 226 -26.30 7.96 8.62
C MET A 226 -27.08 7.76 9.92
N ASP A 227 -27.91 8.74 10.25
CA ASP A 227 -28.90 8.67 11.31
C ASP A 227 -30.29 8.51 10.69
N PHE A 228 -30.99 7.45 11.10
CA PHE A 228 -32.30 7.08 10.58
C PHE A 228 -33.37 7.32 11.65
N ASP A 229 -34.57 7.69 11.21
CA ASP A 229 -35.74 7.77 12.09
C ASP A 229 -36.32 6.38 12.41
N GLU A 230 -37.41 6.34 13.19
CA GLU A 230 -38.09 5.11 13.59
C GLU A 230 -38.63 4.31 12.40
N ASN A 231 -38.84 4.95 11.25
CA ASN A 231 -39.31 4.33 10.02
C ASN A 231 -38.16 3.93 9.08
N GLY A 232 -36.91 4.05 9.53
CA GLY A 232 -35.74 3.73 8.71
C GLY A 232 -35.43 4.78 7.63
N VAL A 233 -35.94 6.00 7.75
CA VAL A 233 -35.72 7.10 6.80
C VAL A 233 -34.58 7.99 7.28
N LEU A 234 -33.65 8.34 6.38
CA LEU A 234 -32.52 9.22 6.67
C LEU A 234 -33.01 10.58 7.18
N LYS A 235 -32.55 10.96 8.38
CA LYS A 235 -32.86 12.25 9.01
C LYS A 235 -31.62 13.11 9.29
N GLY A 236 -30.42 12.55 9.20
CA GLY A 236 -29.18 13.25 9.47
C GLY A 236 -27.97 12.33 9.48
N PHE A 237 -26.88 12.79 10.11
CA PHE A 237 -25.64 12.03 10.28
C PHE A 237 -25.22 12.05 11.76
N LYS A 238 -24.63 10.95 12.21
CA LYS A 238 -24.25 10.74 13.61
C LYS A 238 -22.90 11.37 13.90
N GLY A 239 -22.77 11.95 15.10
CA GLY A 239 -21.51 12.46 15.62
C GLY A 239 -21.01 13.70 14.89
N GLU A 240 -19.71 13.92 14.94
CA GLU A 240 -19.05 15.05 14.28
C GLU A 240 -18.67 14.69 12.85
N LEU A 241 -18.89 15.64 11.94
CA LEU A 241 -18.54 15.51 10.52
C LEU A 241 -17.06 15.17 10.35
N ILE A 242 -16.77 14.16 9.53
CA ILE A 242 -15.43 13.84 9.04
C ILE A 242 -15.35 14.27 7.57
N HIS A 243 -14.39 15.13 7.25
CA HIS A 243 -14.05 15.53 5.89
C HIS A 243 -12.54 15.36 5.66
N VAL A 244 -12.08 15.56 4.43
CA VAL A 244 -10.70 15.28 4.01
C VAL A 244 -9.63 15.91 4.92
N TYR A 245 -9.83 17.13 5.43
CA TYR A 245 -8.84 17.87 6.25
C TYR A 245 -9.02 17.82 7.78
N ASN A 246 -9.99 17.10 8.34
CA ASN A 246 -10.16 17.03 9.82
C ASN A 246 -9.95 15.63 10.41
N LYS A 247 -9.29 14.74 9.65
CA LYS A 247 -8.97 13.39 10.12
C LYS A 247 -8.08 13.41 11.37
N HIS A 248 -7.20 14.40 11.52
CA HIS A 248 -6.46 14.63 12.76
C HIS A 248 -7.38 14.62 14.01
N ASP A 249 -8.44 15.44 14.00
CA ASP A 249 -9.36 15.56 15.13
C ASP A 249 -10.07 14.23 15.42
N GLY A 250 -10.51 13.54 14.35
CA GLY A 250 -11.15 12.24 14.51
C GLY A 250 -10.20 11.15 15.00
N ALA A 251 -8.92 11.20 14.64
CA ALA A 251 -7.91 10.28 15.19
C ALA A 251 -7.77 10.48 16.71
N LEU A 252 -7.72 11.74 17.17
CA LEU A 252 -7.64 12.07 18.60
C LEU A 252 -8.90 11.70 19.39
N ARG A 253 -10.08 11.77 18.77
CA ARG A 253 -11.34 11.31 19.39
C ARG A 253 -11.39 9.79 19.60
N ASN A 254 -10.61 9.02 18.85
CA ASN A 254 -10.56 7.56 18.95
C ASN A 254 -9.40 7.06 19.83
N THR A 255 -8.88 7.89 20.73
CA THR A 255 -7.77 7.51 21.64
C THR A 255 -8.07 6.27 22.47
N ASP A 256 -9.32 6.00 22.86
CA ASP A 256 -9.64 4.79 23.63
C ASP A 256 -9.48 3.50 22.81
N TYR A 257 -9.75 3.55 21.50
CA TYR A 257 -9.43 2.46 20.59
C TYR A 257 -7.91 2.28 20.49
N PHE A 258 -7.17 3.36 20.25
CA PHE A 258 -5.70 3.29 20.11
C PHE A 258 -4.98 2.92 21.41
N LYS A 259 -5.51 3.27 22.59
CA LYS A 259 -4.97 2.84 23.89
C LYS A 259 -5.07 1.33 24.09
N GLN A 260 -6.13 0.69 23.57
CA GLN A 260 -6.26 -0.77 23.59
C GLN A 260 -5.22 -1.45 22.69
N LEU A 261 -4.74 -0.74 21.67
CA LEU A 261 -3.72 -1.19 20.71
C LEU A 261 -2.33 -0.61 20.99
N LYS A 262 -2.03 -0.24 22.24
CA LYS A 262 -0.76 0.39 22.63
C LYS A 262 0.49 -0.43 22.29
N ASP A 263 0.33 -1.75 22.17
CA ASP A 263 1.40 -2.71 21.85
C ASP A 263 1.60 -2.87 20.32
N ASN A 264 0.62 -2.42 19.53
CA ASN A 264 0.67 -2.40 18.07
C ASN A 264 1.45 -1.17 17.56
N SER A 265 2.72 -1.05 17.93
CA SER A 265 3.56 0.12 17.67
C SER A 265 4.04 0.27 16.21
N ASN A 266 3.77 -0.70 15.34
CA ASN A 266 4.11 -0.65 13.92
C ASN A 266 2.86 -0.33 13.09
N ILE A 267 2.87 0.78 12.36
CA ILE A 267 1.71 1.27 11.62
C ILE A 267 1.95 1.21 10.12
N LEU A 268 1.05 0.53 9.41
CA LEU A 268 0.89 0.68 7.96
C LEU A 268 -0.22 1.70 7.72
N LEU A 269 0.13 2.89 7.22
CA LEU A 269 -0.81 3.96 6.88
C LEU A 269 -1.02 4.04 5.38
N LEU A 270 -2.27 3.93 4.92
CA LEU A 270 -2.65 4.00 3.51
C LEU A 270 -3.61 5.17 3.27
N GLY A 271 -3.38 5.97 2.24
CA GLY A 271 -4.27 7.08 1.86
C GLY A 271 -4.01 7.57 0.45
N ASP A 272 -4.89 8.40 -0.09
CA ASP A 272 -4.76 9.00 -1.43
C ASP A 272 -4.76 10.54 -1.38
N SER A 273 -5.04 11.13 -0.21
CA SER A 273 -5.01 12.57 0.02
C SER A 273 -3.91 12.97 1.01
N LEU A 274 -3.58 14.27 1.05
CA LEU A 274 -2.68 14.82 2.06
C LEU A 274 -3.29 14.81 3.47
N GLY A 275 -4.62 14.85 3.58
CA GLY A 275 -5.32 14.80 4.87
C GLY A 275 -5.12 13.46 5.60
N ASP A 276 -4.92 12.39 4.83
CA ASP A 276 -4.73 11.03 5.36
C ASP A 276 -3.45 10.86 6.17
N LEU A 277 -2.46 11.75 5.98
CA LEU A 277 -1.17 11.69 6.67
C LEU A 277 -1.29 11.84 8.20
N THR A 278 -2.43 12.35 8.67
CA THR A 278 -2.77 12.63 10.07
C THR A 278 -3.63 11.54 10.73
N MET A 279 -4.03 10.49 10.00
CA MET A 279 -4.92 9.44 10.54
C MET A 279 -4.31 8.63 11.69
N ALA A 280 -2.98 8.63 11.83
CA ALA A 280 -2.27 7.94 12.90
C ALA A 280 -1.95 8.83 14.11
N ASP A 281 -2.38 10.10 14.14
CA ASP A 281 -2.01 11.04 15.21
C ASP A 281 -2.60 10.67 16.58
N GLY A 282 -3.65 9.83 16.61
CA GLY A 282 -4.21 9.26 17.83
C GLY A 282 -3.44 8.07 18.42
N VAL A 283 -2.41 7.57 17.72
CA VAL A 283 -1.64 6.40 18.16
C VAL A 283 -0.64 6.81 19.26
N PRO A 284 -0.69 6.21 20.46
CA PRO A 284 0.10 6.68 21.59
C PRO A 284 1.60 6.35 21.49
N ASN A 285 1.92 5.15 20.96
CA ASN A 285 3.29 4.66 20.85
C ASN A 285 3.55 4.21 19.42
N VAL A 286 4.57 4.81 18.81
CA VAL A 286 4.93 4.57 17.42
C VAL A 286 6.40 4.18 17.37
N GLU A 287 6.69 2.93 16.99
CA GLU A 287 8.05 2.44 16.73
C GLU A 287 8.41 2.56 15.24
N ASN A 288 7.48 2.22 14.34
CA ASN A 288 7.68 2.30 12.90
C ASN A 288 6.38 2.74 12.21
N VAL A 289 6.46 3.68 11.28
CA VAL A 289 5.32 4.03 10.40
C VAL A 289 5.75 3.98 8.95
N LEU A 290 5.09 3.12 8.18
CA LEU A 290 5.17 3.13 6.73
C LEU A 290 3.93 3.82 6.16
N LYS A 291 4.11 4.97 5.50
CA LYS A 291 3.03 5.69 4.82
C LYS A 291 3.05 5.37 3.32
N ILE A 292 1.92 4.91 2.78
CA ILE A 292 1.75 4.64 1.36
C ILE A 292 0.66 5.56 0.80
N GLY A 293 1.04 6.41 -0.15
CA GLY A 293 0.15 7.34 -0.84
C GLY A 293 -0.29 6.80 -2.20
N PHE A 294 -1.58 6.82 -2.53
CA PHE A 294 -2.08 6.53 -3.87
C PHE A 294 -2.31 7.83 -4.65
N LEU A 295 -1.44 8.13 -5.62
CA LEU A 295 -1.63 9.30 -6.48
C LEU A 295 -2.45 8.92 -7.70
N ASN A 296 -3.76 9.15 -7.61
CA ASN A 296 -4.74 8.66 -8.58
C ASN A 296 -5.02 9.61 -9.75
N ASP A 297 -5.07 10.92 -9.50
CA ASP A 297 -5.40 11.93 -10.51
C ASP A 297 -4.15 12.56 -11.13
N LYS A 298 -4.28 13.09 -12.35
CA LYS A 298 -3.24 13.88 -13.00
C LYS A 298 -3.28 15.29 -12.43
N VAL A 299 -2.18 15.75 -11.84
CA VAL A 299 -1.98 17.19 -11.70
C VAL A 299 -1.69 17.77 -13.09
N PRO A 300 -2.48 18.71 -13.61
CA PRO A 300 -2.17 19.40 -14.86
C PRO A 300 -0.78 20.06 -14.79
N GLY A 301 -0.03 20.05 -15.90
CA GLY A 301 1.20 20.86 -16.03
C GLY A 301 2.48 20.31 -15.37
N GLY A 302 2.61 19.00 -15.17
CA GLY A 302 3.81 18.40 -14.55
C GLY A 302 3.81 18.48 -13.01
N GLY A 303 2.69 18.89 -12.41
CA GLY A 303 2.53 18.98 -10.97
C GLY A 303 2.48 17.64 -10.25
N ALA A 304 2.30 16.51 -10.94
CA ALA A 304 2.27 15.19 -10.31
C ALA A 304 3.61 14.92 -9.61
N PHE A 305 4.73 15.31 -10.22
CA PHE A 305 6.03 15.21 -9.56
C PHE A 305 6.15 16.18 -8.37
N ARG A 306 5.56 17.37 -8.42
CA ARG A 306 5.54 18.32 -7.28
C ARG A 306 4.67 17.83 -6.14
N GLU A 307 3.56 17.17 -6.42
CA GLU A 307 2.67 16.61 -5.42
C GLU A 307 3.22 15.30 -4.86
N VAL A 308 3.83 14.44 -5.69
CA VAL A 308 4.65 13.31 -5.22
C VAL A 308 5.78 13.82 -4.32
N HIS A 309 6.54 14.83 -4.74
CA HIS A 309 7.57 15.43 -3.91
C HIS A 309 7.00 16.13 -2.67
N GLY A 310 5.83 16.76 -2.77
CA GLY A 310 5.15 17.46 -1.69
C GLY A 310 4.65 16.48 -0.64
N PHE A 311 3.98 15.41 -1.07
CA PHE A 311 3.59 14.26 -0.26
C PHE A 311 4.81 13.61 0.38
N LEU A 312 5.85 13.30 -0.39
CA LEU A 312 7.09 12.70 0.12
C LEU A 312 7.85 13.66 1.06
N ARG A 313 7.79 14.99 0.87
CA ARG A 313 8.33 16.02 1.78
C ARG A 313 7.53 16.15 3.06
N HIS A 314 6.21 16.15 2.95
CA HIS A 314 5.32 16.24 4.10
C HIS A 314 5.43 14.97 4.95
N CYS A 315 5.49 13.80 4.31
CA CYS A 315 5.78 12.54 4.95
C CYS A 315 7.14 12.55 5.63
N SER A 316 8.19 13.11 5.01
CA SER A 316 9.50 13.20 5.64
C SER A 316 9.63 14.33 6.66
N GLY A 317 8.57 15.11 6.93
CA GLY A 317 8.53 16.17 7.93
C GLY A 317 9.23 17.49 7.58
N GLU A 318 9.66 17.67 6.32
CA GLU A 318 10.43 18.85 5.87
C GLU A 318 9.57 20.14 5.68
N GLY A 319 8.48 20.30 6.43
CA GLY A 319 7.50 21.38 6.19
C GLY A 319 6.78 21.97 7.41
N ARG A 320 7.07 21.53 8.64
CA ARG A 320 6.52 22.21 9.83
C ARG A 320 7.34 23.45 10.13
N ASN A 321 6.67 24.60 10.07
CA ASN A 321 7.22 25.95 10.11
C ASN A 321 8.13 26.19 11.33
N THR A 322 9.37 26.63 11.06
CA THR A 322 10.28 27.23 12.03
C THR A 322 9.77 28.61 12.43
N ARG A 323 8.92 28.75 13.45
CA ARG A 323 8.82 29.99 14.24
C ARG A 323 8.52 29.68 15.71
N SER A 324 9.42 30.21 16.55
CA SER A 324 9.39 30.35 18.01
C SER A 324 9.32 29.07 18.86
N ALA A 325 10.45 28.38 19.01
CA ALA A 325 10.87 27.85 20.29
C ALA A 325 12.41 27.97 20.37
N GLN A 326 12.90 28.89 21.20
CA GLN A 326 14.26 28.79 21.71
C GLN A 326 14.30 27.53 22.59
N LEU A 327 15.08 26.52 22.21
CA LEU A 327 15.82 25.61 23.09
C LEU A 327 16.58 24.55 22.23
N HIS A 328 17.88 24.48 22.51
CA HIS A 328 18.93 23.49 22.24
C HIS A 328 18.90 22.53 21.02
N SER A 329 20.00 22.57 20.26
CA SER A 329 20.55 21.60 19.28
C SER A 329 19.66 21.12 18.12
N PRO A 330 20.00 21.44 16.84
CA PRO A 330 19.29 20.97 15.64
C PRO A 330 19.41 19.46 15.31
N GLU A 331 19.97 18.64 16.19
CA GLU A 331 20.27 17.22 15.90
C GLU A 331 19.15 16.25 16.32
N ASP A 332 18.11 16.73 17.03
CA ASP A 332 17.06 15.87 17.61
C ASP A 332 15.67 15.95 16.90
N LEU A 333 15.59 16.54 15.71
CA LEU A 333 14.35 16.61 14.91
C LEU A 333 14.51 15.96 13.53
N ILE A 334 14.98 14.71 13.50
CA ILE A 334 14.94 13.87 12.29
C ILE A 334 13.58 13.14 12.29
N THR A 335 12.59 13.80 11.69
CA THR A 335 11.19 13.37 11.54
C THR A 335 11.07 11.95 11.00
N ASP A 336 10.40 11.08 11.77
CA ASP A 336 10.49 9.61 11.84
C ASP A 336 9.70 8.79 10.80
N CYS A 337 9.53 9.27 9.57
CA CYS A 337 8.59 8.68 8.59
C CYS A 337 9.24 8.36 7.23
N GLY A 338 9.08 7.11 6.77
CA GLY A 338 9.37 6.69 5.39
C GLY A 338 8.08 6.58 4.60
N ALA A 339 8.12 7.02 3.34
CA ALA A 339 6.95 7.05 2.48
C ALA A 339 7.24 6.48 1.09
N ALA A 340 6.24 5.77 0.56
CA ALA A 340 6.17 5.31 -0.81
C ALA A 340 4.91 5.91 -1.47
N VAL A 341 5.02 6.29 -2.74
CA VAL A 341 3.86 6.71 -3.54
C VAL A 341 3.63 5.71 -4.65
N LEU A 342 2.38 5.27 -4.79
CA LEU A 342 1.90 4.46 -5.89
C LEU A 342 1.23 5.38 -6.92
N GLN A 343 1.90 5.64 -8.03
CA GLN A 343 1.38 6.43 -9.15
C GLN A 343 0.85 5.50 -10.26
N ARG A 344 -0.19 5.92 -10.98
CA ARG A 344 -0.69 5.20 -12.15
C ARG A 344 0.36 5.09 -13.26
N ALA A 345 0.53 3.90 -13.84
CA ALA A 345 1.33 3.73 -15.07
C ALA A 345 0.67 4.49 -16.24
N PRO A 346 1.44 5.13 -17.14
CA PRO A 346 0.90 5.68 -18.38
C PRO A 346 0.24 4.55 -19.18
N TRP A 347 -0.89 4.86 -19.79
CA TRP A 347 -1.70 3.97 -20.62
C TRP A 347 -0.86 3.10 -21.56
N ASP A 348 -0.81 1.79 -21.32
CA ASP A 348 -0.30 0.84 -22.29
C ASP A 348 -1.48 0.28 -23.08
N THR A 349 -1.58 0.69 -24.33
CA THR A 349 -2.57 0.17 -25.29
C THR A 349 -2.22 -1.28 -25.60
N GLY A 350 -2.93 -2.21 -24.97
CA GLY A 350 -2.95 -3.61 -25.40
C GLY A 350 -1.92 -4.51 -24.75
N SER A 351 -2.17 -4.93 -23.51
CA SER A 351 -1.85 -6.32 -23.14
C SER A 351 -2.85 -6.84 -22.12
N GLN A 352 -3.48 -7.97 -22.45
CA GLN A 352 -4.21 -8.78 -21.48
C GLN A 352 -3.18 -9.62 -20.72
N ARG A 353 -2.87 -9.26 -19.47
CA ARG A 353 -2.63 -10.15 -18.30
C ARG A 353 -2.11 -9.37 -17.06
N PRO A 354 -2.37 -9.87 -15.84
CA PRO A 354 -2.56 -9.08 -14.61
C PRO A 354 -1.24 -8.79 -13.89
N ARG A 355 -1.23 -7.91 -12.86
CA ARG A 355 -0.33 -7.98 -11.68
C ARG A 355 -0.42 -6.77 -10.72
N SER A 356 -1.22 -6.97 -9.66
CA SER A 356 -0.85 -6.94 -8.23
C SER A 356 -0.47 -5.63 -7.50
N TRP A 357 -0.86 -5.59 -6.22
CA TRP A 357 -0.38 -4.68 -5.18
C TRP A 357 1.10 -4.90 -4.86
N ILE A 358 1.62 -4.01 -4.02
CA ILE A 358 2.59 -4.41 -3.01
C ILE A 358 1.86 -5.33 -2.02
N ALA A 359 1.80 -6.62 -2.31
CA ALA A 359 1.72 -7.59 -1.24
C ALA A 359 3.08 -7.53 -0.56
N ILE A 360 3.20 -6.78 0.55
CA ILE A 360 4.30 -7.08 1.48
C ILE A 360 3.88 -8.41 2.08
N ASP A 361 4.21 -9.49 1.40
CA ASP A 361 4.23 -10.83 1.98
C ASP A 361 5.34 -10.78 3.03
N LEU A 362 4.99 -10.27 4.22
CA LEU A 362 5.70 -10.53 5.44
C LEU A 362 5.51 -12.02 5.68
N VAL A 363 6.33 -12.85 5.03
CA VAL A 363 6.41 -14.27 5.30
C VAL A 363 6.87 -14.39 6.76
N MET A 364 5.89 -14.49 7.65
CA MET A 364 6.10 -14.75 9.07
C MET A 364 6.52 -16.23 9.19
N GLY A 365 7.80 -16.48 8.96
CA GLY A 365 8.39 -17.77 9.23
C GLY A 365 8.36 -18.04 10.73
N SER A 366 7.61 -19.06 11.14
CA SER A 366 7.72 -19.65 12.48
C SER A 366 9.15 -20.18 12.68
N PRO A 367 9.77 -19.99 13.86
CA PRO A 367 11.10 -20.50 14.12
C PRO A 367 11.05 -22.03 14.26
N GLU A 368 11.60 -22.76 13.29
CA GLU A 368 11.96 -24.16 13.50
C GLU A 368 13.20 -24.23 14.40
N THR A 369 13.04 -24.78 15.59
CA THR A 369 14.14 -25.13 16.48
C THR A 369 14.79 -26.42 16.01
N SER A 370 15.97 -26.33 15.37
CA SER A 370 16.88 -27.46 15.22
C SER A 370 17.92 -27.42 16.35
N PRO A 371 18.20 -28.53 17.05
CA PRO A 371 19.04 -28.56 18.25
C PRO A 371 20.54 -28.63 17.96
N ASP A 372 21.01 -28.06 16.84
CA ASP A 372 22.44 -27.94 16.60
C ASP A 372 22.81 -26.64 15.86
N HIS A 373 23.67 -25.86 16.51
CA HIS A 373 24.37 -24.64 16.07
C HIS A 373 23.60 -23.29 16.12
N GLN A 374 24.04 -22.46 17.08
CA GLN A 374 23.68 -21.05 17.27
C GLN A 374 24.05 -20.17 16.06
N ARG A 375 23.14 -19.95 15.10
CA ARG A 375 22.93 -18.71 14.31
C ARG A 375 21.50 -18.72 13.72
N PRO A 376 20.71 -17.64 13.79
CA PRO A 376 19.49 -17.53 12.99
C PRO A 376 19.87 -17.35 11.53
N CYS A 377 19.72 -18.42 10.73
CA CYS A 377 19.78 -18.37 9.28
C CYS A 377 18.35 -18.19 8.74
N TYR A 378 18.03 -17.00 8.24
CA TYR A 378 16.79 -16.77 7.50
C TYR A 378 16.96 -17.31 6.08
N TRP A 379 16.40 -18.49 5.80
CA TRP A 379 16.34 -19.04 4.46
C TRP A 379 15.04 -18.57 3.79
N ILE A 380 15.15 -17.69 2.79
CA ILE A 380 14.05 -17.45 1.84
C ILE A 380 14.13 -18.58 0.81
N THR A 381 13.40 -19.66 1.04
CA THR A 381 13.22 -20.70 0.02
C THR A 381 12.10 -20.29 -0.92
N SER A 382 12.45 -19.77 -2.09
CA SER A 382 11.53 -19.70 -3.23
C SER A 382 11.31 -21.12 -3.76
N HIS A 383 10.22 -21.77 -3.36
CA HIS A 383 9.79 -22.98 -4.07
C HIS A 383 9.22 -22.56 -5.43
N TRP A 384 10.08 -22.64 -6.44
CA TRP A 384 9.69 -22.66 -7.84
C TRP A 384 8.96 -23.96 -8.13
N VAL A 385 7.62 -23.93 -8.21
CA VAL A 385 6.91 -24.90 -9.06
C VAL A 385 6.82 -24.29 -10.45
N SER A 386 7.90 -24.44 -11.21
CA SER A 386 7.89 -24.23 -12.65
C SER A 386 7.38 -25.52 -13.29
N THR A 387 6.14 -25.54 -13.76
CA THR A 387 5.79 -26.39 -14.89
C THR A 387 5.88 -25.54 -16.15
N CYS A 388 7.10 -25.23 -16.59
CA CYS A 388 7.38 -24.89 -17.97
C CYS A 388 7.71 -26.19 -18.71
N SER A 389 6.76 -26.66 -19.52
CA SER A 389 7.04 -27.61 -20.60
C SER A 389 7.57 -26.80 -21.77
N VAL A 390 8.83 -27.02 -22.17
CA VAL A 390 9.34 -26.60 -23.47
C VAL A 390 10.25 -27.71 -24.01
N ASP A 391 10.15 -27.87 -25.33
CA ASP A 391 11.00 -28.59 -26.29
C ASP A 391 10.24 -29.76 -26.94
N SER A 392 10.17 -29.93 -28.26
CA SER A 392 10.75 -29.24 -29.42
C SER A 392 10.16 -29.85 -30.71
N LEU A 393 10.40 -29.19 -31.85
CA LEU A 393 9.91 -29.50 -33.21
C LEU A 393 10.51 -30.77 -33.87
N SER A 394 9.66 -31.42 -34.68
CA SER A 394 9.87 -32.22 -35.92
C SER A 394 10.91 -33.34 -36.00
N LEU A 395 10.49 -34.58 -36.31
CA LEU A 395 10.54 -35.20 -37.66
C LEU A 395 10.04 -36.67 -37.61
N SER A 396 9.42 -37.09 -38.71
CA SER A 396 8.87 -38.42 -38.98
C SER A 396 9.91 -39.55 -39.02
N LEU A 397 9.56 -40.74 -38.54
CA LEU A 397 9.76 -42.01 -39.25
C LEU A 397 9.01 -43.17 -38.56
N THR A 398 8.39 -43.98 -39.41
CA THR A 398 7.62 -45.20 -39.17
C THR A 398 8.41 -46.33 -38.50
N HIS A 399 7.81 -47.05 -37.54
CA HIS A 399 7.65 -48.50 -37.65
C HIS A 399 6.69 -49.10 -36.60
N THR A 400 5.91 -50.05 -37.09
CA THR A 400 4.97 -51.00 -36.51
C THR A 400 5.55 -51.94 -35.43
N HIS A 401 4.79 -52.23 -34.36
CA HIS A 401 4.37 -53.59 -33.95
C HIS A 401 3.57 -53.62 -32.62
N THR A 402 2.27 -53.94 -32.74
CA THR A 402 1.49 -54.99 -32.04
C THR A 402 1.91 -55.47 -30.63
N HIS A 403 1.03 -55.37 -29.61
CA HIS A 403 0.11 -56.45 -29.16
C HIS A 403 -0.56 -56.19 -27.77
N THR A 404 -1.88 -56.48 -27.73
CA THR A 404 -2.72 -57.11 -26.66
C THR A 404 -2.97 -56.41 -25.30
N HIS A 405 -4.23 -56.00 -25.01
CA HIS A 405 -5.25 -56.63 -24.11
C HIS A 405 -4.91 -56.53 -22.60
N THR A 406 -5.73 -56.06 -21.64
CA THR A 406 -7.19 -56.10 -21.40
C THR A 406 -7.55 -55.16 -20.20
N PRO A 407 -8.84 -54.80 -19.95
CA PRO A 407 -9.23 -53.73 -19.00
C PRO A 407 -10.06 -54.16 -17.76
N LEU A 408 -10.27 -53.19 -16.83
CA LEU A 408 -11.35 -53.01 -15.80
C LEU A 408 -11.29 -53.84 -14.48
N PRO A 409 -12.05 -53.47 -13.39
CA PRO A 409 -13.03 -52.35 -13.24
C PRO A 409 -12.92 -51.47 -11.97
N MET A 410 -13.68 -50.37 -12.02
CA MET A 410 -14.16 -49.56 -10.89
C MET A 410 -15.06 -50.33 -9.92
N ILE A 411 -15.05 -49.93 -8.65
CA ILE A 411 -16.11 -50.22 -7.67
C ILE A 411 -16.42 -48.93 -6.90
N PHE A 412 -17.67 -48.48 -7.11
CA PHE A 412 -18.58 -47.57 -6.40
C PHE A 412 -18.08 -46.35 -5.63
#